data_AF-A0A8X7UKV5-F1
#
_entry.id   AF-A0A8X7UKV5-F1
#
_cell.length_a   1.000
_cell.length_b   1.000
_cell.length_c   1.000
_cell.angle_alpha   90.00
_cell.angle_beta   90.00
_cell.angle_gamma   90.00
#
_symmetry.space_group_name_H-M   'P 1'
#
loop_
_entity.id
_entity.type
_entity.pdbx_description
1 polymer ?
#
loop_
_entity_poly.entity_id
_entity_poly.type
_entity_poly.pdbx_seq_one_letter_code
_entity_poly.pdbx_strand_id
1 'polypeptide(L)'
;MARYRHLVFHILEFLQKHQLYPDEQILKFKIELLNKTNKSLHHTEDAPQDIIILVQTRLNVGITQHKLVPEETVTVIDSRCGEKISVYKGSGNDSITQQFDACASWWTQGPDPAFQAELAREMAYTAARFGHVMFPENVYEPALKCAELLIDGVGKGWASRVYFSYNGSTAIEIALKMAFRPSS
;
A
#
# COMPACT_ATOMS: atom_id res chain seq x y z
N MET A 1 -1.70 18.27 5.49
CA MET A 1 -2.58 17.76 4.40
C MET A 1 -2.34 18.32 2.98
N ALA A 2 -1.43 19.27 2.74
CA ALA A 2 -1.18 19.79 1.37
C ALA A 2 -0.57 18.78 0.37
N ARG A 3 0.03 17.68 0.85
CA ARG A 3 0.79 16.72 0.01
C ARG A 3 -0.03 15.55 -0.57
N TYR A 4 -1.17 15.18 0.03
CA TYR A 4 -2.08 14.17 -0.53
C TYR A 4 -2.92 14.68 -1.69
N ARG A 5 -3.09 16.01 -1.77
CA ARG A 5 -3.80 16.68 -2.86
C ARG A 5 -3.22 16.31 -4.22
N HIS A 6 -1.89 16.30 -4.34
CA HIS A 6 -1.25 15.96 -5.61
C HIS A 6 -1.58 14.53 -6.04
N LEU A 7 -1.38 13.54 -5.15
CA LEU A 7 -1.57 12.13 -5.51
C LEU A 7 -3.03 11.78 -5.84
N VAL A 8 -3.99 12.26 -5.03
CA VAL A 8 -5.41 11.96 -5.26
C VAL A 8 -5.96 12.69 -6.49
N PHE A 9 -5.52 13.93 -6.75
CA PHE A 9 -5.88 14.61 -8.00
C PHE A 9 -5.33 13.89 -9.24
N HIS A 10 -4.10 13.37 -9.18
CA HIS A 10 -3.54 12.56 -10.27
C HIS A 10 -4.33 11.28 -10.51
N ILE A 11 -4.81 10.63 -9.46
CA ILE A 11 -5.71 9.46 -9.59
C ILE A 11 -7.03 9.87 -10.24
N LEU A 12 -7.67 10.96 -9.78
CA LEU A 12 -8.93 11.43 -10.35
C LEU A 12 -8.78 11.90 -11.81
N GLU A 13 -7.67 12.55 -12.16
CA GLU A 13 -7.33 12.92 -13.55
C GLU A 13 -7.08 11.70 -14.43
N PHE A 14 -6.40 10.69 -13.90
CA PHE A 14 -6.22 9.41 -14.60
C PHE A 14 -7.56 8.72 -14.86
N LEU A 15 -8.42 8.59 -13.84
CA LEU A 15 -9.76 8.00 -14.00
C LEU A 15 -10.59 8.75 -15.04
N GLN A 16 -10.44 10.08 -15.09
CA GLN A 16 -11.12 10.93 -16.06
C GLN A 16 -10.60 10.71 -17.48
N LYS A 17 -9.27 10.74 -17.65
CA LYS A 17 -8.60 10.55 -18.94
C LYS A 17 -8.95 9.20 -19.57
N HIS A 18 -9.11 8.16 -18.75
CA HIS A 18 -9.42 6.81 -19.21
C HIS A 18 -10.92 6.47 -19.21
N GLN A 19 -11.80 7.45 -18.95
CA GLN A 19 -13.26 7.29 -18.96
C GLN A 19 -13.74 6.10 -18.12
N LEU A 20 -13.04 5.80 -17.02
CA LEU A 20 -13.39 4.68 -16.14
C LEU A 20 -14.62 4.98 -15.27
N TYR A 21 -14.91 6.26 -15.05
CA TYR A 21 -16.09 6.75 -14.35
C TYR A 21 -16.69 7.94 -15.11
N PRO A 22 -18.00 8.22 -14.96
CA PRO A 22 -18.62 9.41 -15.52
C PRO A 22 -17.96 10.70 -15.00
N ASP A 23 -17.74 11.66 -15.89
CA ASP A 23 -17.10 12.95 -15.57
C ASP A 23 -17.79 13.68 -14.40
N GLU A 24 -19.12 13.57 -14.30
CA GLU A 24 -19.90 14.17 -13.21
C GLU A 24 -19.53 13.58 -11.84
N GLN A 25 -19.31 12.26 -11.77
CA GLN A 25 -18.88 11.61 -10.53
C GLN A 25 -17.47 12.04 -10.14
N ILE A 26 -16.55 12.09 -11.12
CA ILE A 26 -15.17 12.53 -10.88
C ILE A 26 -15.14 13.98 -10.43
N LEU A 27 -15.92 14.86 -11.06
CA LEU A 27 -16.05 16.25 -10.68
C LEU A 27 -16.60 16.40 -9.26
N LYS A 28 -17.62 15.61 -8.89
CA LYS A 28 -18.14 15.57 -7.52
C LYS A 28 -17.06 15.17 -6.51
N PHE A 29 -16.25 14.15 -6.82
CA PHE A 29 -15.12 13.74 -5.97
C PHE A 29 -14.05 14.84 -5.87
N LYS A 30 -13.69 15.50 -6.98
CA LYS A 30 -12.74 16.62 -6.97
C LYS A 30 -13.26 17.78 -6.08
N ILE A 31 -14.53 18.13 -6.19
CA ILE A 31 -15.17 19.17 -5.37
C ILE A 31 -15.20 18.77 -3.90
N GLU A 32 -15.58 17.53 -3.57
CA GLU A 32 -15.59 17.05 -2.20
C GLU A 32 -14.18 17.04 -1.58
N LEU A 33 -13.17 16.63 -2.34
CA LEU A 33 -11.78 16.65 -1.93
C LEU A 33 -11.29 18.08 -1.63
N LEU A 34 -11.67 19.05 -2.47
CA LEU A 34 -11.39 20.48 -2.26
C LEU A 34 -12.13 21.05 -1.04
N ASN A 35 -13.39 20.65 -0.84
CA ASN A 35 -14.20 21.10 0.29
C ASN A 35 -13.73 20.53 1.63
N LYS A 36 -13.31 19.26 1.65
CA LYS A 36 -12.70 18.64 2.84
C LYS A 36 -11.35 19.28 3.16
N THR A 37 -10.55 19.68 2.17
CA THR A 37 -9.28 20.37 2.43
C THR A 37 -9.46 21.78 2.99
N ASN A 38 -10.50 22.52 2.59
CA ASN A 38 -10.82 23.82 3.20
C ASN A 38 -11.32 23.69 4.66
N LYS A 39 -11.96 22.58 5.04
CA LYS A 39 -12.36 22.30 6.43
C LYS A 39 -11.30 21.60 7.28
N SER A 40 -10.33 20.92 6.66
CA SER A 40 -9.34 20.07 7.34
C SER A 40 -8.15 20.84 7.95
N LEU A 41 -8.15 22.17 7.95
CA LEU A 41 -7.19 22.90 8.78
C LEU A 41 -7.47 22.73 10.29
N HIS A 42 -8.65 22.22 10.69
CA HIS A 42 -9.00 22.11 12.11
C HIS A 42 -9.58 20.78 12.62
N HIS A 43 -9.98 19.81 11.80
CA HIS A 43 -10.44 18.51 12.33
C HIS A 43 -10.32 17.38 11.31
N THR A 44 -9.33 16.50 11.52
CA THR A 44 -9.52 15.07 11.26
C THR A 44 -9.39 14.36 12.59
N GLU A 45 -10.48 13.68 12.94
CA GLU A 45 -10.86 13.04 14.20
C GLU A 45 -9.97 11.86 14.58
N ASP A 46 -8.87 12.17 15.25
CA ASP A 46 -8.36 11.53 16.47
C ASP A 46 -7.03 12.22 16.77
N ALA A 47 -6.83 12.74 17.98
CA ALA A 47 -5.53 13.31 18.31
C ALA A 47 -4.48 12.19 18.18
N PRO A 48 -3.23 12.46 17.78
CA PRO A 48 -2.22 11.40 17.66
C PRO A 48 -2.00 10.61 18.96
N GLN A 49 -2.38 11.18 20.10
CA GLN A 49 -2.48 10.50 21.38
C GLN A 49 -3.55 9.39 21.40
N ASP A 50 -4.73 9.64 20.82
CA ASP A 50 -5.82 8.67 20.72
C ASP A 50 -5.42 7.47 19.84
N ILE A 51 -4.66 7.73 18.76
CA ILE A 51 -4.10 6.67 17.90
C ILE A 51 -3.15 5.76 18.70
N ILE A 52 -2.26 6.34 19.51
CA ILE A 52 -1.30 5.59 20.33
C ILE A 52 -2.04 4.71 21.34
N ILE A 53 -3.07 5.26 22.01
CA ILE A 53 -3.91 4.52 22.95
C ILE A 53 -4.61 3.35 22.25
N LEU A 54 -5.17 3.58 21.05
CA LEU A 54 -5.84 2.52 20.28
C LEU A 54 -4.86 1.41 19.86
N VAL A 55 -3.63 1.76 19.48
CA VAL A 55 -2.60 0.76 19.14
C VAL A 55 -2.34 -0.16 20.33
N GLN A 56 -2.14 0.39 21.52
CA GLN A 56 -1.81 -0.43 22.70
C GLN A 56 -3.00 -1.23 23.24
N THR A 57 -4.22 -0.70 23.11
CA THR A 57 -5.41 -1.32 23.70
C THR A 57 -6.15 -2.26 22.76
N ARG A 58 -5.98 -2.10 21.44
CA ARG A 58 -6.79 -2.82 20.44
C ARG A 58 -6.01 -3.60 19.41
N LEU A 59 -4.70 -3.38 19.26
CA LEU A 59 -3.91 -4.11 18.27
C LEU A 59 -3.02 -5.16 18.91
N ASN A 60 -3.00 -6.35 18.32
CA ASN A 60 -1.97 -7.34 18.59
C ASN A 60 -0.86 -7.22 17.54
N VAL A 61 0.17 -6.41 17.84
CA VAL A 61 1.28 -6.16 16.92
C VAL A 61 2.23 -7.35 16.88
N GLY A 62 2.49 -7.86 15.67
CA GLY A 62 3.39 -8.98 15.45
C GLY A 62 4.84 -8.67 15.88
N ILE A 63 5.56 -9.71 16.32
CA ILE A 63 6.98 -9.64 16.74
C ILE A 63 7.24 -8.54 17.81
N THR A 64 6.24 -8.20 18.62
CA THR A 64 6.33 -7.14 19.63
C THR A 64 5.93 -7.69 21.00
N GLN A 65 6.75 -7.45 22.03
CA GLN A 65 6.39 -7.73 23.42
C GLN A 65 5.68 -6.51 23.99
N HIS A 66 4.34 -6.49 23.99
CA HIS A 66 3.57 -5.27 24.32
C HIS A 66 3.82 -4.73 25.72
N LYS A 67 4.13 -5.59 26.70
CA LYS A 67 4.45 -5.15 28.07
C LYS A 67 5.72 -4.30 28.16
N LEU A 68 6.55 -4.31 27.11
CA LEU A 68 7.83 -3.62 27.06
C LEU A 68 7.83 -2.43 26.08
N VAL A 69 6.67 -2.02 25.55
CA VAL A 69 6.56 -0.91 24.61
C VAL A 69 5.86 0.27 25.26
N PRO A 70 6.60 1.31 25.68
CA PRO A 70 6.01 2.55 26.19
C PRO A 70 5.24 3.32 25.11
N GLU A 71 4.21 4.07 25.49
CA GLU A 71 3.37 4.88 24.58
C GLU A 71 4.21 5.85 23.74
N GLU A 72 5.17 6.51 24.38
CA GLU A 72 6.04 7.52 23.79
C GLU A 72 6.98 6.97 22.71
N THR A 73 7.17 5.65 22.66
CA THR A 73 8.02 4.99 21.66
C THR A 73 7.24 4.59 20.41
N VAL A 74 5.91 4.64 20.46
CA VAL A 74 5.05 4.32 19.32
C VAL A 74 5.21 5.40 18.26
N THR A 75 5.75 5.00 17.11
CA THR A 75 5.92 5.91 15.97
C THR A 75 4.61 6.04 15.20
N VAL A 76 4.01 7.23 15.24
CA VAL A 76 2.81 7.54 14.45
C VAL A 76 3.22 8.00 13.05
N ILE A 77 3.06 7.13 12.05
CA ILE A 77 3.39 7.41 10.65
C ILE A 77 2.16 8.03 9.97
N ASP A 78 2.31 9.28 9.51
CA ASP A 78 1.29 9.97 8.70
C ASP A 78 1.33 9.48 7.25
N SER A 79 2.51 9.51 6.63
CA SER A 79 2.68 9.25 5.20
C SER A 79 4.05 8.70 4.85
N ARG A 80 4.25 8.34 3.57
CA ARG A 80 5.59 8.15 2.98
C ARG A 80 5.69 8.77 1.59
N CYS A 81 6.89 9.18 1.21
CA CYS A 81 7.22 9.65 -0.14
C CYS A 81 8.62 9.15 -0.50
N GLY A 82 8.67 8.18 -1.42
CA GLY A 82 9.89 7.41 -1.70
C GLY A 82 10.38 6.67 -0.46
N GLU A 83 11.63 6.90 -0.11
CA GLU A 83 12.34 6.26 1.00
C GLU A 83 12.10 6.94 2.35
N LYS A 84 11.34 8.05 2.39
CA LYS A 84 11.10 8.82 3.62
C LYS A 84 9.68 8.63 4.14
N ILE A 85 9.56 8.30 5.42
CA ILE A 85 8.31 8.34 6.17
C ILE A 85 8.14 9.71 6.84
N SER A 86 6.91 10.21 6.87
CA SER A 86 6.51 11.40 7.61
C SER A 86 5.94 10.94 8.94
N VAL A 87 6.57 11.33 10.04
CA VAL A 87 6.24 10.91 11.40
C VAL A 87 5.75 12.11 12.20
N TYR A 88 4.65 11.93 12.90
CA TYR A 88 4.14 12.92 13.85
C TYR A 88 4.96 12.92 15.15
N LYS A 89 5.27 14.10 15.68
CA LYS A 89 5.90 14.30 16.99
C LYS A 89 4.97 15.09 17.91
N GLY A 90 4.51 14.43 18.98
CA GLY A 90 3.52 14.97 19.94
C GLY A 90 4.08 15.70 21.17
N SER A 91 5.38 16.01 21.22
CA SER A 91 5.96 16.70 22.38
C SER A 91 5.94 18.23 22.22
N GLY A 92 4.80 18.87 22.53
CA GLY A 92 4.68 20.31 22.80
C GLY A 92 4.59 21.26 21.60
N ASN A 93 4.99 20.83 20.39
CA ASN A 93 4.71 21.53 19.12
C ASN A 93 4.38 20.49 18.06
N ASP A 94 3.09 20.36 17.76
CA ASP A 94 2.56 19.43 16.75
C ASP A 94 3.28 19.64 15.42
N SER A 95 4.15 18.70 15.08
CA SER A 95 4.99 18.81 13.90
C SER A 95 5.16 17.46 13.22
N ILE A 96 5.22 17.50 11.90
CA ILE A 96 5.51 16.34 11.06
C ILE A 96 6.96 16.44 10.62
N THR A 97 7.73 15.39 10.88
CA THR A 97 9.15 15.30 10.51
C THR A 97 9.39 14.13 9.58
N GLN A 98 10.31 14.28 8.62
CA GLN A 98 10.68 13.19 7.72
C GLN A 98 11.81 12.36 8.32
N GLN A 99 11.69 11.04 8.24
CA GLN A 99 12.72 10.08 8.62
C GLN A 99 12.96 9.11 7.47
N PHE A 100 14.21 8.69 7.28
CA PHE A 100 14.54 7.68 6.28
C PHE A 100 14.16 6.28 6.78
N ASP A 101 13.45 5.51 5.96
CA ASP A 101 13.01 4.15 6.27
C ASP A 101 14.16 3.15 6.05
N ALA A 102 15.10 3.13 7.00
CA ALA A 102 16.33 2.35 6.88
C ALA A 102 16.12 0.83 6.96
N CYS A 103 15.05 0.36 7.60
CA CYS A 103 14.71 -1.06 7.63
C CYS A 103 13.90 -1.49 6.40
N ALA A 104 13.66 -0.55 5.46
CA ALA A 104 12.86 -0.73 4.27
C ALA A 104 11.48 -1.36 4.57
N SER A 105 10.86 -0.92 5.68
CA SER A 105 9.61 -1.49 6.21
C SER A 105 9.59 -3.02 6.12
N TRP A 106 10.56 -3.66 6.79
CA TRP A 106 10.76 -5.11 6.78
C TRP A 106 11.23 -5.66 5.42
N TRP A 107 12.24 -5.03 4.84
CA TRP A 107 12.87 -5.44 3.57
C TRP A 107 11.91 -5.47 2.36
N THR A 108 10.82 -4.71 2.41
CA THR A 108 9.80 -4.66 1.34
C THR A 108 9.89 -3.41 0.47
N GLN A 109 10.46 -2.32 0.98
CA GLN A 109 10.49 -1.03 0.27
C GLN A 109 11.55 -1.01 -0.83
N GLY A 110 11.21 -0.28 -1.90
CA GLY A 110 11.98 -0.16 -3.13
C GLY A 110 11.54 0.99 -4.05
N PRO A 111 10.27 1.48 -4.01
CA PRO A 111 9.88 2.60 -4.86
C PRO A 111 10.48 3.95 -4.45
N ASP A 112 11.00 4.68 -5.44
CA ASP A 112 11.27 6.11 -5.32
C ASP A 112 9.96 6.94 -5.36
N PRO A 113 10.00 8.27 -5.12
CA PRO A 113 8.79 9.10 -5.13
C PRO A 113 7.98 9.07 -6.43
N ALA A 114 8.63 9.01 -7.60
CA ALA A 114 7.97 8.99 -8.89
C ALA A 114 7.34 7.60 -9.13
N PHE A 115 8.08 6.54 -8.86
CA PHE A 115 7.59 5.17 -9.01
C PHE A 115 6.46 4.85 -8.02
N GLN A 116 6.51 5.37 -6.79
CA GLN A 116 5.40 5.27 -5.83
C GLN A 116 4.11 5.90 -6.38
N ALA A 117 4.21 7.07 -7.02
CA ALA A 117 3.05 7.74 -7.61
C ALA A 117 2.49 6.99 -8.82
N GLU A 118 3.36 6.37 -9.62
CA GLU A 118 2.97 5.50 -10.72
C GLU A 118 2.26 4.24 -10.23
N LEU A 119 2.84 3.53 -9.27
CA LEU A 119 2.22 2.35 -8.66
C LEU A 119 0.83 2.67 -8.09
N ALA A 120 0.66 3.81 -7.43
CA ALA A 120 -0.65 4.23 -6.92
C ALA A 120 -1.70 4.40 -8.04
N ARG A 121 -1.31 4.93 -9.21
CA ARG A 121 -2.20 5.05 -10.37
C ARG A 121 -2.55 3.68 -10.96
N GLU A 122 -1.56 2.82 -11.16
CA GLU A 122 -1.76 1.48 -11.71
C GLU A 122 -2.61 0.59 -10.79
N MET A 123 -2.42 0.70 -9.47
CA MET A 123 -3.27 0.03 -8.48
C MET A 123 -4.71 0.54 -8.53
N ALA A 124 -4.92 1.86 -8.63
CA ALA A 124 -6.27 2.44 -8.72
C ALA A 124 -6.98 1.98 -10.01
N TYR A 125 -6.27 1.96 -11.14
CA TYR A 125 -6.77 1.41 -12.40
C TYR A 125 -7.20 -0.06 -12.25
N THR A 126 -6.29 -0.88 -11.73
CA THR A 126 -6.51 -2.33 -11.59
C THR A 126 -7.67 -2.63 -10.66
N ALA A 127 -7.77 -1.90 -9.54
CA ALA A 127 -8.88 -2.02 -8.59
C ALA A 127 -10.22 -1.65 -9.23
N ALA A 128 -10.27 -0.54 -9.98
CA ALA A 128 -11.49 -0.10 -10.65
C ALA A 128 -11.93 -1.07 -11.77
N ARG A 129 -10.97 -1.63 -12.52
CA ARG A 129 -11.27 -2.51 -13.66
C ARG A 129 -11.57 -3.95 -13.26
N PHE A 130 -10.82 -4.50 -12.31
CA PHE A 130 -10.88 -5.93 -11.96
C PHE A 130 -11.36 -6.20 -10.55
N GLY A 131 -11.17 -5.29 -9.60
CA GLY A 131 -11.38 -5.59 -8.18
C GLY A 131 -10.64 -6.86 -7.77
N HIS A 132 -11.37 -7.84 -7.25
CA HIS A 132 -10.90 -9.21 -7.10
C HIS A 132 -11.77 -10.16 -7.93
N VAL A 133 -11.15 -10.94 -8.81
CA VAL A 133 -11.80 -11.96 -9.65
C VAL A 133 -11.19 -13.33 -9.39
N MET A 134 -12.02 -14.37 -9.48
CA MET A 134 -11.60 -15.75 -9.24
C MET A 134 -10.48 -16.16 -10.21
N PHE A 135 -9.44 -16.83 -9.71
CA PHE A 135 -8.26 -17.21 -10.50
C PHE A 135 -8.26 -18.65 -11.04
N PRO A 136 -8.61 -19.70 -10.27
CA PRO A 136 -8.67 -21.07 -10.79
C PRO A 136 -9.51 -21.17 -12.05
N GLU A 137 -8.95 -21.80 -13.08
CA GLU A 137 -9.58 -22.00 -14.40
C GLU A 137 -9.94 -20.70 -15.15
N ASN A 138 -9.45 -19.55 -14.69
CA ASN A 138 -9.67 -18.24 -15.27
C ASN A 138 -8.33 -17.56 -15.62
N VAL A 139 -8.39 -16.52 -16.43
CA VAL A 139 -7.22 -15.69 -16.77
C VAL A 139 -7.63 -14.22 -16.83
N TYR A 140 -6.74 -13.34 -16.36
CA TYR A 140 -6.88 -11.89 -16.49
C TYR A 140 -5.51 -11.27 -16.76
N GLU A 141 -5.54 -10.17 -17.53
CA GLU A 141 -4.37 -9.53 -18.13
C GLU A 141 -3.21 -9.28 -17.13
N PRO A 142 -3.44 -8.70 -15.92
CA PRO A 142 -2.35 -8.49 -14.96
C PRO A 142 -1.64 -9.77 -14.50
N ALA A 143 -2.40 -10.87 -14.27
CA ALA A 143 -1.83 -12.12 -13.79
C ALA A 143 -1.02 -12.82 -14.88
N LEU A 144 -1.55 -12.86 -16.12
CA LEU A 144 -0.82 -13.44 -17.26
C LEU A 144 0.46 -12.68 -17.53
N LYS A 145 0.39 -11.33 -17.58
CA LYS A 145 1.57 -10.51 -17.86
C LYS A 145 2.65 -10.64 -16.78
N CYS A 146 2.23 -10.72 -15.52
CA CYS A 146 3.13 -10.99 -14.40
C CYS A 146 3.81 -12.36 -14.54
N ALA A 147 3.06 -13.40 -14.90
CA ALA A 147 3.63 -14.74 -15.10
C ALA A 147 4.65 -14.78 -16.24
N GLU A 148 4.38 -14.13 -17.37
CA GLU A 148 5.33 -13.99 -18.49
C GLU A 148 6.62 -13.31 -18.04
N LEU A 149 6.52 -12.15 -17.37
CA LEU A 149 7.69 -11.41 -16.88
C LEU A 149 8.52 -12.21 -15.87
N LEU A 150 7.87 -13.01 -15.02
CA LEU A 150 8.57 -13.89 -14.07
C LEU A 150 9.30 -15.02 -14.78
N ILE A 151 8.68 -15.68 -15.76
CA ILE A 151 9.28 -16.78 -16.52
C ILE A 151 10.43 -16.25 -17.39
N ASP A 152 10.26 -15.12 -18.07
CA ASP A 152 11.26 -14.53 -18.95
C ASP A 152 12.38 -13.79 -18.19
N GLY A 153 12.14 -13.43 -16.93
CA GLY A 153 13.08 -12.77 -16.04
C GLY A 153 13.75 -13.76 -15.08
N VAL A 154 13.29 -13.77 -13.82
CA VAL A 154 13.90 -14.56 -12.74
C VAL A 154 13.85 -16.07 -12.97
N GLY A 155 12.85 -16.54 -13.72
CA GLY A 155 12.62 -17.95 -14.06
C GLY A 155 13.38 -18.44 -15.30
N LYS A 156 14.09 -17.55 -16.01
CA LYS A 156 14.57 -17.83 -17.35
C LYS A 156 15.51 -19.03 -17.38
N GLY A 157 15.17 -20.01 -18.22
CA GLY A 157 15.98 -21.21 -18.45
C GLY A 157 15.84 -22.32 -17.41
N TRP A 158 15.03 -22.14 -16.36
CA TRP A 158 14.83 -23.18 -15.34
C TRP A 158 13.37 -23.34 -14.86
N ALA A 159 12.55 -22.30 -14.93
CA ALA A 159 11.13 -22.35 -14.59
C ALA A 159 10.26 -22.32 -15.86
N SER A 160 9.11 -23.00 -15.80
CA SER A 160 8.11 -23.02 -16.90
C SER A 160 6.69 -22.72 -16.43
N ARG A 161 6.48 -22.52 -15.12
CA ARG A 161 5.16 -22.28 -14.52
C ARG A 161 5.28 -21.34 -13.33
N VAL A 162 4.22 -20.58 -13.07
CA VAL A 162 4.07 -19.70 -11.90
C VAL A 162 2.85 -20.15 -11.10
N TYR A 163 3.01 -20.26 -9.77
CA TYR A 163 1.92 -20.47 -8.83
C TYR A 163 1.84 -19.26 -7.91
N PHE A 164 0.71 -18.54 -7.92
CA PHE A 164 0.52 -17.34 -7.09
C PHE A 164 0.03 -17.70 -5.69
N SER A 165 0.54 -16.98 -4.68
CA SER A 165 0.11 -17.04 -3.29
C SER A 165 0.15 -15.64 -2.67
N TYR A 166 -0.15 -15.51 -1.38
CA TYR A 166 -0.34 -14.20 -0.74
C TYR A 166 0.95 -13.59 -0.17
N ASN A 167 1.88 -14.41 0.30
CA ASN A 167 3.12 -13.96 0.93
C ASN A 167 4.22 -15.04 0.91
N GLY A 168 5.41 -14.69 1.39
CA GLY A 168 6.55 -15.61 1.45
C GLY A 168 6.26 -16.91 2.22
N SER A 169 5.54 -16.85 3.34
CA SER A 169 5.22 -18.05 4.14
C SER A 169 4.36 -19.06 3.36
N THR A 170 3.26 -18.59 2.77
CA THR A 170 2.38 -19.42 1.94
C THR A 170 3.09 -19.93 0.67
N ALA A 171 3.99 -19.14 0.08
CA ALA A 171 4.81 -19.57 -1.05
C ALA A 171 5.74 -20.74 -0.67
N ILE A 172 6.38 -20.69 0.51
CA ILE A 172 7.23 -21.77 1.01
C ILE A 172 6.41 -23.03 1.34
N GLU A 173 5.23 -22.90 1.94
CA GLU A 173 4.35 -24.05 2.19
C GLU A 173 3.97 -24.77 0.89
N ILE A 174 3.62 -24.02 -0.16
CA ILE A 174 3.32 -24.57 -1.48
C ILE A 174 4.57 -25.21 -2.10
N ALA A 175 5.72 -24.56 -2.01
CA ALA A 175 6.97 -25.10 -2.53
C ALA A 175 7.34 -26.43 -1.87
N LEU A 176 7.15 -26.57 -0.55
CA LEU A 176 7.35 -27.83 0.17
C LEU A 176 6.40 -28.92 -0.33
N LYS A 177 5.11 -28.60 -0.51
CA LYS A 177 4.12 -29.54 -1.08
C LYS A 177 4.49 -29.99 -2.49
N MET A 178 5.02 -29.08 -3.31
CA MET A 178 5.48 -29.39 -4.67
C MET A 178 6.73 -30.27 -4.66
N ALA A 179 7.70 -29.97 -3.79
CA ALA A 179 8.95 -30.71 -3.68
C ALA A 179 8.77 -32.15 -3.16
N PHE A 180 7.85 -32.35 -2.21
CA PHE A 180 7.55 -33.67 -1.66
C PHE A 180 6.44 -34.43 -2.39
N ARG A 181 5.88 -33.86 -3.46
CA ARG A 181 4.92 -34.59 -4.30
C ARG A 181 5.65 -35.78 -4.93
N PRO A 182 5.21 -37.03 -4.71
CA PRO A 182 5.84 -38.18 -5.33
C PRO A 182 5.85 -38.00 -6.84
N SER A 183 7.01 -38.18 -7.46
CA SER A 183 7.11 -38.32 -8.91
C SER A 183 6.40 -39.61 -9.30
N SER A 184 5.22 -39.46 -9.88
CA SER A 184 4.46 -40.53 -10.55
C SER A 184 5.18 -41.02 -11.79
#